data_AF-A0A965R4N7-F1
#
_entry.id   AF-A0A965R4N7-F1
#
_cell.length_a   1.000
_cell.length_b   1.000
_cell.length_c   1.000
_cell.angle_alpha   90.00
_cell.angle_beta   90.00
_cell.angle_gamma   90.00
#
_symmetry.space_group_name_H-M   'P 1'
#
loop_
_entity.id
_entity.type
_entity.pdbx_description
1 polymer ?
#
loop_
_entity_poly.entity_id
_entity_poly.type
_entity_poly.pdbx_seq_one_letter_code
_entity_poly.pdbx_strand_id
1 'polypeptide(L)'
;MDAESAIEPRPFATLVHISDVHVRLLARHDEFRHVFAHLRTLLQHVKATGTSDVLLVVTGDVFHTKVELTPESLLLAYDFFDMLGAEAPTLVIAGNHDALLCNPDREDNLSAVFARCRHPNVTFLRDSGIFPFRNLDIHVFSVLGTPDAWPTREQSSKTRCAVALFHGAVGRYQCSRQTMAFSTEASMSMKQRLMPYDMVLLGDIHQWQFLAPHMAYAGSLVAQNEGERDSAHGVLLWDVATRTAVFAPVWNDYAYVLCTVQSDDHVDLWDGTRMPTHDWIQKGRMPVYGRCSLVVRDRRVPADDLRVALRRRFPNMSVKILRDEATEIRPDDSIDSLTNTAMTDGSTRTVDAEAILHAYWSENVTQQIGYATWREEMLQHWKTVTESIHHREESARLWQIQHVQAANVFGYGELDWVWSQTGVFVLTGANSAGKSTLVDVLTLLLFGKCARWSHGVSIPSEVVRHGQSRATGRVVVQVGGHQLVITRTFVRHPSTLRVKMDVHVTVDGVNRTGRERRETDQFLQRFLGTMEDFTFLSCCMQVRQRGFCDMSQ
;
A
#
# COMPACT_ATOMS: atom_id res chain seq x y z
N MET A 1 -40.64 43.79 5.83
CA MET A 1 -39.28 43.34 5.48
C MET A 1 -39.04 42.13 6.31
N ASP A 2 -39.16 40.99 5.65
CA ASP A 2 -39.33 39.67 6.23
C ASP A 2 -38.09 39.25 7.02
N ALA A 3 -38.32 38.83 8.26
CA ALA A 3 -37.36 38.04 9.01
C ALA A 3 -37.41 36.63 8.41
N GLU A 4 -36.46 36.31 7.52
CA GLU A 4 -36.14 34.92 7.20
C GLU A 4 -35.79 34.23 8.52
N SER A 5 -36.74 33.43 9.03
CA SER A 5 -36.45 32.49 10.10
C SER A 5 -35.40 31.52 9.58
N ALA A 6 -34.15 31.65 10.04
CA ALA A 6 -33.13 30.65 9.79
C ALA A 6 -33.62 29.31 10.35
N ILE A 7 -34.07 28.42 9.46
CA ILE A 7 -34.49 27.07 9.82
C ILE A 7 -33.26 26.39 10.44
N GLU A 8 -33.34 26.02 11.72
CA GLU A 8 -32.26 25.27 12.35
C GLU A 8 -31.99 23.98 11.54
N PRO A 9 -30.71 23.68 11.26
CA PRO A 9 -30.37 22.53 10.42
C PRO A 9 -30.84 21.22 11.08
N ARG A 10 -31.48 20.36 10.29
CA ARG A 10 -32.04 19.09 10.78
C ARG A 10 -30.94 18.17 11.30
N PRO A 11 -31.25 17.31 12.30
CA PRO A 11 -30.31 16.28 12.74
C PRO A 11 -30.04 15.28 11.63
N PHE A 12 -28.83 14.73 11.61
CA PHE A 12 -28.48 13.60 10.75
C PHE A 12 -29.17 12.35 11.27
N ALA A 13 -29.90 11.65 10.38
CA ALA A 13 -30.43 10.33 10.68
C ALA A 13 -29.67 9.21 9.98
N THR A 14 -28.97 9.52 8.89
CA THR A 14 -28.23 8.53 8.09
C THR A 14 -26.79 8.97 7.87
N LEU A 15 -25.84 8.06 8.13
CA LEU A 15 -24.43 8.22 7.75
C LEU A 15 -24.11 7.25 6.61
N VAL A 16 -23.51 7.75 5.53
CA VAL A 16 -22.96 6.89 4.47
C VAL A 16 -21.47 6.77 4.69
N HIS A 17 -21.03 5.56 4.98
CA HIS A 17 -19.64 5.24 5.31
C HIS A 17 -18.95 4.62 4.09
N ILE A 18 -17.95 5.33 3.58
CA ILE A 18 -17.10 5.00 2.43
C ILE A 18 -15.67 4.81 2.95
N SER A 19 -14.92 3.86 2.40
CA SER A 19 -13.53 3.62 2.80
C SER A 19 -12.69 3.05 1.65
N ASP A 20 -11.36 3.13 1.80
CA ASP A 20 -10.37 2.35 1.03
C ASP A 20 -10.59 2.47 -0.49
N VAL A 21 -10.66 3.70 -0.99
CA VAL A 21 -10.91 4.02 -2.40
C VAL A 21 -9.68 3.66 -3.26
N HIS A 22 -8.49 4.04 -2.80
CA HIS A 22 -7.20 3.83 -3.47
C HIS A 22 -7.14 4.24 -4.94
N VAL A 23 -7.42 5.52 -5.21
CA VAL A 23 -7.15 6.13 -6.51
C VAL A 23 -5.69 5.87 -6.90
N ARG A 24 -5.51 5.24 -8.07
CA ARG A 24 -4.19 4.90 -8.62
C ARG A 24 -3.61 6.09 -9.38
N LEU A 25 -2.29 6.09 -9.58
CA LEU A 25 -1.60 7.13 -10.35
C LEU A 25 -2.20 7.26 -11.78
N LEU A 26 -2.02 6.26 -12.63
CA LEU A 26 -2.42 6.32 -14.05
C LEU A 26 -3.39 5.22 -14.49
N ALA A 27 -3.78 4.32 -13.59
CA ALA A 27 -4.52 3.11 -13.94
C ALA A 27 -5.95 3.14 -13.40
N ARG A 28 -6.87 2.47 -14.12
CA ARG A 28 -8.26 2.22 -13.67
C ARG A 28 -9.13 3.47 -13.48
N HIS A 29 -8.72 4.64 -13.99
CA HIS A 29 -9.48 5.88 -13.80
C HIS A 29 -10.89 5.82 -14.40
N ASP A 30 -11.06 5.14 -15.53
CA ASP A 30 -12.39 4.96 -16.12
C ASP A 30 -13.30 4.12 -15.22
N GLU A 31 -12.76 3.07 -14.60
CA GLU A 31 -13.48 2.27 -13.60
C GLU A 31 -13.90 3.13 -12.41
N PHE A 32 -12.99 3.92 -11.86
CA PHE A 32 -13.32 4.84 -10.76
C PHE A 32 -14.43 5.83 -11.14
N ARG A 33 -14.39 6.42 -12.34
CA ARG A 33 -15.45 7.33 -12.81
C ARG A 33 -16.81 6.65 -12.89
N HIS A 34 -16.88 5.41 -13.39
CA HIS A 34 -18.12 4.63 -13.43
C HIS A 34 -18.65 4.35 -12.03
N VAL A 35 -17.78 3.90 -11.12
CA VAL A 35 -18.15 3.61 -9.74
C VAL A 35 -18.59 4.87 -9.00
N PHE A 36 -17.94 6.02 -9.22
CA PHE A 36 -18.36 7.30 -8.64
C PHE A 36 -19.74 7.75 -9.16
N ALA A 37 -20.06 7.50 -10.43
CA ALA A 37 -21.39 7.78 -10.98
C ALA A 37 -22.49 6.90 -10.35
N HIS A 38 -22.21 5.60 -10.16
CA HIS A 38 -23.13 4.69 -9.46
C HIS A 38 -23.28 5.05 -7.98
N LEU A 39 -22.18 5.42 -7.31
CA LEU A 39 -22.21 5.93 -5.94
C LEU A 39 -23.08 7.18 -5.86
N ARG A 40 -22.91 8.17 -6.75
CA ARG A 40 -23.77 9.36 -6.81
C ARG A 40 -25.25 8.98 -6.93
N THR A 41 -25.58 8.04 -7.81
CA THR A 41 -26.96 7.57 -8.00
C THR A 41 -27.53 6.96 -6.71
N LEU A 42 -26.73 6.15 -6.01
CA LEU A 42 -27.09 5.58 -4.72
C LEU A 42 -27.31 6.67 -3.65
N LEU A 43 -26.43 7.68 -3.58
CA LEU A 43 -26.56 8.80 -2.64
C LEU A 43 -27.84 9.60 -2.88
N GLN A 44 -28.16 9.88 -4.16
CA GLN A 44 -29.38 10.57 -4.55
C GLN A 44 -30.64 9.77 -4.17
N HIS A 45 -30.61 8.45 -4.34
CA HIS A 45 -31.69 7.58 -3.91
C HIS A 45 -31.89 7.61 -2.40
N VAL A 46 -30.82 7.44 -1.61
CA VAL A 46 -30.86 7.49 -0.14
C VAL A 46 -31.45 8.81 0.34
N LYS A 47 -31.00 9.94 -0.24
CA LYS A 47 -31.53 11.27 0.06
C LYS A 47 -33.01 11.42 -0.28
N ALA A 48 -33.45 10.88 -1.42
CA ALA A 48 -34.85 10.98 -1.85
C ALA A 48 -35.82 10.13 -1.01
N THR A 49 -35.35 8.99 -0.50
CA THR A 49 -36.15 8.08 0.35
C THR A 49 -36.18 8.50 1.82
N GLY A 50 -35.19 9.30 2.26
CA GLY A 50 -35.06 9.75 3.63
C GLY A 50 -35.89 10.99 3.95
N THR A 51 -36.33 11.11 5.20
CA THR A 51 -36.97 12.33 5.73
C THR A 51 -35.97 13.27 6.42
N SER A 52 -34.68 12.90 6.46
CA SER A 52 -33.64 13.50 7.29
C SER A 52 -32.36 13.76 6.50
N ASP A 53 -31.50 14.62 7.06
CA ASP A 53 -30.22 14.96 6.45
C ASP A 53 -29.25 13.76 6.50
N VAL A 54 -28.42 13.66 5.46
CA VAL A 54 -27.41 12.61 5.28
C VAL A 54 -26.02 13.21 5.54
N LEU A 55 -25.15 12.47 6.22
CA LEU A 55 -23.74 12.79 6.39
C LEU A 55 -22.89 11.73 5.69
N LEU A 56 -21.91 12.14 4.87
CA LEU A 56 -20.96 11.24 4.24
C LEU A 56 -19.68 11.20 5.08
N VAL A 57 -19.12 10.00 5.26
CA VAL A 57 -17.88 9.80 6.01
C VAL A 57 -16.93 8.92 5.21
N VAL A 58 -15.74 9.44 4.92
CA VAL A 58 -14.67 8.74 4.22
C VAL A 58 -13.59 8.36 5.23
N THR A 59 -13.44 7.07 5.54
CA THR A 59 -12.51 6.56 6.56
C THR A 59 -11.13 6.21 6.01
N GLY A 60 -10.53 7.11 5.23
CA GLY A 60 -9.14 7.00 4.79
C GLY A 60 -8.90 6.15 3.54
N ASP A 61 -7.63 6.12 3.14
CA ASP A 61 -7.09 5.47 1.95
C ASP A 61 -7.78 5.91 0.66
N VAL A 62 -7.80 7.23 0.46
CA VAL A 62 -8.28 7.83 -0.78
C VAL A 62 -7.29 7.57 -1.91
N PHE A 63 -5.99 7.70 -1.63
CA PHE A 63 -4.92 7.40 -2.57
C PHE A 63 -4.33 6.01 -2.34
N HIS A 64 -3.77 5.43 -3.41
CA HIS A 64 -3.05 4.16 -3.29
C HIS A 64 -1.59 4.33 -2.86
N THR A 65 -0.96 5.44 -3.24
CA THR A 65 0.46 5.69 -3.05
C THR A 65 0.68 6.71 -1.97
N LYS A 66 1.48 6.39 -0.94
CA LYS A 66 1.70 7.20 0.28
C LYS A 66 2.09 8.65 0.06
N VAL A 67 2.75 8.95 -1.06
CA VAL A 67 3.45 10.23 -1.26
C VAL A 67 3.56 10.66 -2.73
N GLU A 68 3.12 9.81 -3.65
CA GLU A 68 3.19 10.08 -5.08
C GLU A 68 1.81 10.41 -5.59
N LEU A 69 1.71 11.50 -6.34
CA LEU A 69 0.50 11.97 -6.97
C LEU A 69 0.84 12.32 -8.42
N THR A 70 -0.07 11.95 -9.32
CA THR A 70 -0.07 12.39 -10.72
C THR A 70 -1.17 13.42 -10.94
N PRO A 71 -1.07 14.28 -11.96
CA PRO A 71 -2.16 15.19 -12.30
C PRO A 71 -3.52 14.49 -12.46
N GLU A 72 -3.54 13.32 -13.08
CA GLU A 72 -4.75 12.55 -13.33
C GLU A 72 -5.36 11.98 -12.04
N SER A 73 -4.53 11.44 -11.13
CA SER A 73 -5.01 10.96 -9.83
C SER A 73 -5.52 12.10 -8.95
N LEU A 74 -4.90 13.28 -9.04
CA LEU A 74 -5.36 14.49 -8.36
C LEU A 74 -6.72 14.95 -8.87
N LEU A 75 -6.88 15.06 -10.19
CA LEU A 75 -8.15 15.43 -10.82
C LEU A 75 -9.27 14.46 -10.43
N LEU A 76 -8.99 13.15 -10.46
CA LEU A 76 -9.97 12.15 -10.09
C LEU A 76 -10.37 12.22 -8.60
N ALA A 77 -9.44 12.52 -7.71
CA ALA A 77 -9.74 12.77 -6.30
C ALA A 77 -10.54 14.07 -6.10
N TYR A 78 -10.26 15.13 -6.87
CA TYR A 78 -11.08 16.34 -6.86
C TYR A 78 -12.51 16.08 -7.32
N ASP A 79 -12.69 15.38 -8.45
CA ASP A 79 -14.01 14.99 -8.96
C ASP A 79 -14.78 14.16 -7.91
N PHE A 80 -14.07 13.29 -7.19
CA PHE A 80 -14.65 12.51 -6.10
C PHE A 80 -15.15 13.40 -4.96
N PHE A 81 -14.31 14.29 -4.42
CA PHE A 81 -14.72 15.16 -3.31
C PHE A 81 -15.78 16.19 -3.72
N ASP A 82 -15.68 16.77 -4.91
CA ASP A 82 -16.70 17.67 -5.45
C ASP A 82 -18.04 16.95 -5.59
N MET A 83 -18.04 15.73 -6.11
CA MET A 83 -19.24 14.89 -6.18
C MET A 83 -19.84 14.63 -4.80
N LEU A 84 -19.05 14.24 -3.81
CA LEU A 84 -19.56 13.96 -2.46
C LEU A 84 -20.12 15.23 -1.81
N GLY A 85 -19.38 16.34 -1.90
CA GLY A 85 -19.77 17.63 -1.32
C GLY A 85 -21.01 18.25 -1.96
N ALA A 86 -21.23 18.02 -3.26
CA ALA A 86 -22.44 18.41 -3.96
C ALA A 86 -23.67 17.62 -3.46
N GLU A 87 -23.47 16.37 -3.04
CA GLU A 87 -24.57 15.52 -2.56
C GLU A 87 -24.88 15.75 -1.07
N ALA A 88 -23.88 15.82 -0.19
CA ALA A 88 -24.11 16.01 1.25
C ALA A 88 -22.85 16.51 1.98
N PRO A 89 -22.99 17.07 3.19
CA PRO A 89 -21.86 17.31 4.07
C PRO A 89 -21.01 16.04 4.22
N THR A 90 -19.71 16.19 4.04
CA THR A 90 -18.76 15.08 3.94
C THR A 90 -17.59 15.30 4.89
N LEU A 91 -17.28 14.30 5.70
CA LEU A 91 -16.11 14.27 6.57
C LEU A 91 -15.10 13.25 6.03
N VAL A 92 -13.82 13.63 6.02
CA VAL A 92 -12.73 12.79 5.50
C VAL A 92 -11.65 12.70 6.57
N ILE A 93 -11.17 11.49 6.85
CA ILE A 93 -9.94 11.25 7.62
C ILE A 93 -8.90 10.61 6.73
N ALA A 94 -7.61 10.69 7.11
CA ALA A 94 -6.53 10.05 6.38
C ALA A 94 -6.40 8.56 6.74
N GLY A 95 -5.98 7.76 5.76
CA GLY A 95 -5.53 6.39 5.98
C GLY A 95 -4.01 6.23 5.88
N ASN A 96 -3.53 4.99 6.00
CA ASN A 96 -2.09 4.69 6.02
C ASN A 96 -1.44 4.77 4.62
N HIS A 97 -2.24 4.79 3.54
CA HIS A 97 -1.81 4.98 2.16
C HIS A 97 -1.92 6.44 1.70
N ASP A 98 -2.51 7.32 2.50
CA ASP A 98 -2.57 8.76 2.20
C ASP A 98 -1.33 9.52 2.67
N ALA A 99 -0.51 8.91 3.54
CA ALA A 99 0.67 9.53 4.12
C ALA A 99 1.81 8.54 4.34
N LEU A 100 3.02 9.07 4.54
CA LEU A 100 4.15 8.27 4.98
C LEU A 100 4.28 8.29 6.51
N LEU A 101 3.63 7.33 7.18
CA LEU A 101 3.55 7.31 8.65
C LEU A 101 4.90 7.19 9.37
N CYS A 102 5.94 6.67 8.71
CA CYS A 102 7.29 6.61 9.29
C CYS A 102 8.07 7.93 9.20
N ASN A 103 7.55 8.93 8.50
CA ASN A 103 8.11 10.27 8.41
C ASN A 103 6.99 11.32 8.47
N PRO A 104 6.50 11.67 9.68
CA PRO A 104 5.37 12.58 9.85
C PRO A 104 5.67 14.02 9.43
N ASP A 105 6.94 14.41 9.31
CA ASP A 105 7.33 15.75 8.81
C ASP A 105 7.05 15.90 7.31
N ARG A 106 6.87 14.77 6.60
CA ARG A 106 6.51 14.78 5.19
C ARG A 106 5.01 15.03 5.06
N GLU A 107 4.67 16.07 4.30
CA GLU A 107 3.28 16.41 4.01
C GLU A 107 2.53 15.22 3.39
N ASP A 108 1.31 14.98 3.87
CA ASP A 108 0.43 13.92 3.37
C ASP A 108 -0.34 14.36 2.11
N ASN A 109 -0.79 13.36 1.33
CA ASN A 109 -1.47 13.61 0.07
C ASN A 109 -2.79 14.37 0.26
N LEU A 110 -3.54 14.09 1.33
CA LEU A 110 -4.83 14.73 1.58
C LEU A 110 -4.65 16.19 1.97
N SER A 111 -3.70 16.52 2.83
CA SER A 111 -3.33 17.90 3.15
C SER A 111 -2.96 18.68 1.89
N ALA A 112 -2.18 18.08 0.98
CA ALA A 112 -1.85 18.71 -0.29
C ALA A 112 -3.09 18.97 -1.19
N VAL A 113 -4.03 18.03 -1.23
CA VAL A 113 -5.30 18.14 -1.98
C VAL A 113 -6.19 19.23 -1.37
N PHE A 114 -6.44 19.17 -0.07
CA PHE A 114 -7.35 20.07 0.65
C PHE A 114 -6.76 21.49 0.86
N ALA A 115 -5.45 21.66 0.72
CA ALA A 115 -4.84 23.00 0.67
C ALA A 115 -5.41 23.86 -0.47
N ARG A 116 -5.84 23.22 -1.58
CA ARG A 116 -6.38 23.90 -2.77
C ARG A 116 -7.84 23.56 -3.07
N CYS A 117 -8.30 22.34 -2.79
CA CYS A 117 -9.70 21.96 -2.96
C CYS A 117 -10.48 22.30 -1.69
N ARG A 118 -11.19 23.44 -1.73
CA ARG A 118 -12.04 23.93 -0.65
C ARG A 118 -13.50 23.84 -1.06
N HIS A 119 -14.01 22.63 -1.24
CA HIS A 119 -15.45 22.45 -1.38
C HIS A 119 -16.10 22.74 -0.01
N PRO A 120 -17.09 23.65 0.09
CA PRO A 120 -17.60 24.14 1.38
C PRO A 120 -18.25 23.04 2.25
N ASN A 121 -18.74 21.98 1.61
CA ASN A 121 -19.36 20.84 2.29
C ASN A 121 -18.41 19.67 2.56
N VAL A 122 -17.12 19.76 2.21
CA VAL A 122 -16.15 18.69 2.46
C VAL A 122 -15.12 19.15 3.47
N THR A 123 -15.05 18.45 4.61
CA THR A 123 -14.13 18.78 5.68
C THR A 123 -13.14 17.64 5.89
N PHE A 124 -11.86 17.96 5.77
CA PHE A 124 -10.78 17.05 6.13
C PHE A 124 -10.43 17.22 7.61
N LEU A 125 -10.64 16.16 8.38
CA LEU A 125 -10.32 16.08 9.80
C LEU A 125 -8.93 15.43 9.95
N ARG A 126 -7.90 16.28 9.84
CA ARG A 126 -6.48 15.85 9.85
C ARG A 126 -6.04 15.31 11.20
N ASP A 127 -6.37 16.04 12.27
CA ASP A 127 -5.83 15.80 13.60
C ASP A 127 -6.82 15.01 14.48
N SER A 128 -6.28 14.27 15.44
CA SER A 128 -7.09 13.58 16.43
C SER A 128 -7.84 14.58 17.31
N GLY A 129 -9.08 14.27 17.66
CA GLY A 129 -9.89 15.16 18.48
C GLY A 129 -11.38 14.86 18.44
N ILE A 130 -12.16 15.75 19.07
CA ILE A 130 -13.62 15.68 19.11
C ILE A 130 -14.17 16.86 18.33
N PHE A 131 -14.94 16.56 17.29
CA PHE A 131 -15.52 17.54 16.39
C PHE A 131 -17.04 17.49 16.50
N PRO A 132 -17.65 18.44 17.23
CA PRO A 132 -19.09 18.62 17.26
C PRO A 132 -19.66 18.84 15.86
N PHE A 133 -20.59 17.99 15.45
CA PHE A 133 -21.25 18.11 14.16
C PHE A 133 -22.75 17.84 14.29
N ARG A 134 -23.52 18.93 14.52
CA ARG A 134 -24.97 18.91 14.80
C ARG A 134 -25.33 18.00 15.99
N ASN A 135 -26.02 16.89 15.75
CA ASN A 135 -26.44 15.89 16.74
C ASN A 135 -25.37 14.82 17.03
N LEU A 136 -24.20 14.93 16.40
CA LEU A 136 -23.09 13.98 16.52
C LEU A 136 -21.89 14.65 17.18
N ASP A 137 -21.14 13.90 17.96
CA ASP A 137 -19.77 14.23 18.32
C ASP A 137 -18.86 13.26 17.58
N ILE A 138 -18.06 13.76 16.64
CA ILE A 138 -17.18 12.94 15.80
C ILE A 138 -15.81 12.84 16.48
N HIS A 139 -15.46 11.64 16.93
CA HIS A 139 -14.18 11.34 17.55
C HIS A 139 -13.22 10.79 16.50
N VAL A 140 -12.19 11.56 16.17
CA VAL A 140 -11.20 11.18 15.18
C VAL A 140 -9.97 10.61 15.88
N PHE A 141 -9.63 9.39 15.50
CA PHE A 141 -8.38 8.72 15.87
C PHE A 141 -7.46 8.78 14.65
N SER A 142 -6.80 9.93 14.45
CA SER A 142 -5.99 10.15 13.26
C SER A 142 -4.74 9.28 13.27
N VAL A 143 -4.42 8.70 12.11
CA VAL A 143 -3.17 7.96 11.86
C VAL A 143 -1.98 8.89 11.65
N LEU A 144 -2.21 10.18 11.41
CA LEU A 144 -1.15 11.19 11.20
C LEU A 144 -0.60 11.74 12.52
N GLY A 145 -1.37 11.60 13.61
CA GLY A 145 -1.01 12.07 14.94
C GLY A 145 -0.41 10.99 15.83
N THR A 146 -0.22 11.33 17.11
CA THR A 146 0.22 10.36 18.13
C THR A 146 -0.98 9.77 18.89
N PRO A 147 -0.87 8.53 19.39
CA PRO A 147 -1.92 7.92 20.23
C PRO A 147 -2.27 8.69 21.50
N ASP A 148 -1.34 9.50 22.03
CA ASP A 148 -1.55 10.34 23.21
C ASP A 148 -2.59 11.44 22.96
N ALA A 149 -2.74 11.88 21.71
CA ALA A 149 -3.73 12.88 21.31
C ALA A 149 -5.11 12.26 21.03
N TRP A 150 -5.28 10.95 21.15
CA TRP A 150 -6.56 10.30 20.85
C TRP A 150 -7.64 10.63 21.88
N PRO A 151 -8.86 10.98 21.42
CA PRO A 151 -9.93 11.37 22.31
C PRO A 151 -10.44 10.18 23.14
N THR A 152 -11.09 10.49 24.25
CA THR A 152 -11.82 9.49 25.05
C THR A 152 -13.31 9.75 25.01
N ARG A 153 -14.10 8.70 25.23
CA ARG A 153 -15.56 8.78 25.15
C ARG A 153 -16.14 9.70 26.22
N GLU A 154 -15.51 9.75 27.39
CA GLU A 154 -15.96 10.52 28.55
C GLU A 154 -15.91 12.04 28.31
N GLN A 155 -15.14 12.48 27.32
CA GLN A 155 -15.04 13.87 26.89
C GLN A 155 -16.23 14.31 26.00
N SER A 156 -17.06 13.37 25.53
CA SER A 156 -18.22 13.67 24.66
C SER A 156 -19.40 14.29 25.41
N SER A 157 -20.25 14.99 24.68
CA SER A 157 -21.53 15.45 25.21
C SER A 157 -22.44 14.25 25.51
N LYS A 158 -23.06 14.24 26.70
CA LYS A 158 -24.02 13.19 27.09
C LYS A 158 -25.29 13.17 26.23
N THR A 159 -25.55 14.21 25.43
CA THR A 159 -26.78 14.35 24.64
C THR A 159 -26.59 14.05 23.15
N ARG A 160 -25.35 13.93 22.66
CA ARG A 160 -25.05 13.68 21.24
C ARG A 160 -24.61 12.24 21.04
N CYS A 161 -24.80 11.72 19.82
CA CYS A 161 -24.30 10.40 19.45
C CYS A 161 -22.79 10.48 19.22
N ALA A 162 -22.00 9.71 19.98
CA ALA A 162 -20.55 9.69 19.86
C ALA A 162 -20.13 8.69 18.78
N VAL A 163 -19.60 9.20 17.67
CA VAL A 163 -19.18 8.42 16.51
C VAL A 163 -17.66 8.40 16.44
N ALA A 164 -17.02 7.24 16.58
CA ALA A 164 -15.58 7.09 16.43
C ALA A 164 -15.20 6.75 14.99
N LEU A 165 -14.20 7.47 14.46
CA LEU A 165 -13.61 7.25 13.14
C LEU A 165 -12.15 6.82 13.32
N PHE A 166 -11.79 5.67 12.75
CA PHE A 166 -10.43 5.15 12.82
C PHE A 166 -10.07 4.38 11.55
N HIS A 167 -8.82 4.49 11.12
CA HIS A 167 -8.30 3.75 9.98
C HIS A 167 -7.15 2.85 10.45
N GLY A 168 -7.37 1.54 10.45
CA GLY A 168 -6.39 0.56 10.91
C GLY A 168 -7.01 -0.72 11.47
N ALA A 169 -6.15 -1.69 11.77
CA ALA A 169 -6.55 -2.98 12.29
C ALA A 169 -7.20 -2.92 13.69
N VAL A 170 -8.44 -3.38 13.76
CA VAL A 170 -9.31 -3.48 14.95
C VAL A 170 -9.94 -4.87 15.01
N GLY A 171 -9.85 -5.49 16.18
CA GLY A 171 -10.48 -6.75 16.52
C GLY A 171 -9.95 -7.96 15.76
N ARG A 172 -10.85 -8.94 15.57
CA ARG A 172 -10.68 -10.07 14.66
C ARG A 172 -11.33 -9.73 13.32
N TYR A 173 -10.56 -9.69 12.25
CA TYR A 173 -11.02 -9.27 10.94
C TYR A 173 -10.60 -10.23 9.83
N GLN A 174 -11.36 -10.28 8.75
CA GLN A 174 -11.08 -11.08 7.56
C GLN A 174 -10.67 -10.15 6.41
N CYS A 175 -9.59 -10.45 5.70
CA CYS A 175 -9.18 -9.67 4.53
C CYS A 175 -9.97 -10.06 3.27
N SER A 176 -10.61 -11.23 3.29
CA SER A 176 -11.57 -11.69 2.27
C SER A 176 -12.53 -12.71 2.89
N ARG A 177 -13.70 -12.93 2.28
CA ARG A 177 -14.66 -13.97 2.73
C ARG A 177 -14.07 -15.38 2.84
N GLN A 178 -12.99 -15.69 2.13
CA GLN A 178 -12.39 -17.02 2.06
C GLN A 178 -11.16 -17.18 2.96
N THR A 179 -10.73 -16.11 3.63
CA THR A 179 -9.57 -16.16 4.54
C THR A 179 -10.00 -16.37 5.98
N MET A 180 -9.17 -17.07 6.75
CA MET A 180 -9.30 -17.10 8.21
C MET A 180 -9.20 -15.68 8.79
N ALA A 181 -9.89 -15.46 9.92
CA ALA A 181 -9.82 -14.17 10.60
C ALA A 181 -8.45 -13.99 11.26
N PHE A 182 -7.88 -12.80 11.10
CA PHE A 182 -6.62 -12.37 11.71
C PHE A 182 -6.90 -11.47 12.92
N SER A 183 -5.99 -11.47 13.88
CA SER A 183 -5.99 -10.53 14.99
C SER A 183 -4.59 -10.41 15.59
N THR A 184 -4.28 -9.24 16.15
CA THR A 184 -3.09 -8.99 16.95
C THR A 184 -3.52 -8.49 18.33
N GLU A 185 -2.60 -8.43 19.29
CA GLU A 185 -2.87 -7.80 20.59
C GLU A 185 -3.26 -6.33 20.43
N ALA A 186 -2.55 -5.61 19.55
CA ALA A 186 -2.85 -4.22 19.21
C ALA A 186 -4.27 -4.07 18.63
N SER A 187 -4.67 -4.93 17.69
CA SER A 187 -6.02 -4.84 17.09
C SER A 187 -7.11 -5.12 18.12
N MET A 188 -6.88 -6.08 19.03
CA MET A 188 -7.82 -6.39 20.11
C MET A 188 -7.90 -5.26 21.15
N SER A 189 -6.78 -4.65 21.51
CA SER A 189 -6.73 -3.47 22.38
C SER A 189 -7.50 -2.29 21.78
N MET A 190 -7.29 -2.01 20.50
CA MET A 190 -8.06 -0.98 19.77
C MET A 190 -9.55 -1.27 19.77
N LYS A 191 -9.96 -2.54 19.61
CA LYS A 191 -11.38 -2.90 19.72
C LYS A 191 -11.93 -2.52 21.09
N GLN A 192 -11.24 -2.85 22.18
CA GLN A 192 -11.69 -2.52 23.54
C GLN A 192 -11.79 -1.00 23.75
N ARG A 193 -10.84 -0.23 23.22
CA ARG A 193 -10.87 1.24 23.30
C ARG A 193 -12.06 1.86 22.57
N LEU A 194 -12.45 1.28 21.43
CA LEU A 194 -13.52 1.81 20.58
C LEU A 194 -14.91 1.27 20.95
N MET A 195 -15.01 0.15 21.66
CA MET A 195 -16.29 -0.44 22.09
C MET A 195 -17.25 0.52 22.83
N PRO A 196 -16.79 1.43 23.71
CA PRO A 196 -17.67 2.33 24.46
C PRO A 196 -18.37 3.40 23.61
N TYR A 197 -18.01 3.58 22.35
CA TYR A 197 -18.64 4.58 21.46
C TYR A 197 -20.01 4.11 20.97
N ASP A 198 -20.87 5.06 20.60
CA ASP A 198 -22.23 4.73 20.16
C ASP A 198 -22.23 4.13 18.74
N MET A 199 -21.30 4.58 17.90
CA MET A 199 -21.04 4.06 16.55
C MET A 199 -19.53 4.11 16.26
N VAL A 200 -19.01 3.15 15.51
CA VAL A 200 -17.59 3.06 15.15
C VAL A 200 -17.45 2.70 13.67
N LEU A 201 -16.91 3.64 12.90
CA LEU A 201 -16.71 3.52 11.46
C LEU A 201 -15.22 3.32 11.19
N LEU A 202 -14.88 2.17 10.60
CA LEU A 202 -13.51 1.73 10.38
C LEU A 202 -13.11 1.69 8.89
N GLY A 203 -11.84 1.97 8.61
CA GLY A 203 -11.16 1.70 7.32
C GLY A 203 -9.91 0.81 7.48
N ASP A 204 -9.14 0.58 6.40
CA ASP A 204 -7.95 -0.30 6.23
C ASP A 204 -8.31 -1.70 5.72
N ILE A 205 -9.39 -2.31 6.22
CA ILE A 205 -9.80 -3.66 5.78
C ILE A 205 -10.80 -3.59 4.63
N HIS A 206 -10.37 -4.04 3.45
CA HIS A 206 -11.13 -3.93 2.19
C HIS A 206 -12.38 -4.83 2.12
N GLN A 207 -12.52 -5.80 3.01
CA GLN A 207 -13.72 -6.62 3.13
C GLN A 207 -14.66 -5.99 4.15
N TRP A 208 -15.86 -5.61 3.71
CA TRP A 208 -16.89 -5.13 4.63
C TRP A 208 -17.27 -6.22 5.63
N GLN A 209 -17.36 -5.85 6.90
CA GLN A 209 -17.69 -6.77 7.99
C GLN A 209 -18.03 -6.03 9.29
N PHE A 210 -18.95 -6.63 10.07
CA PHE A 210 -19.28 -6.15 11.41
C PHE A 210 -18.40 -6.83 12.46
N LEU A 211 -17.81 -6.03 13.34
CA LEU A 211 -17.10 -6.51 14.53
C LEU A 211 -18.01 -6.50 15.78
N ALA A 212 -19.06 -5.67 15.74
CA ALA A 212 -20.19 -5.57 16.64
C ALA A 212 -21.36 -4.87 15.88
N PRO A 213 -22.60 -4.87 16.38
CA PRO A 213 -23.72 -4.21 15.70
C PRO A 213 -23.49 -2.74 15.35
N HIS A 214 -22.73 -2.04 16.19
CA HIS A 214 -22.41 -0.62 16.07
C HIS A 214 -20.96 -0.36 15.58
N MET A 215 -20.22 -1.38 15.15
CA MET A 215 -18.82 -1.28 14.75
C MET A 215 -18.53 -2.10 13.50
N ALA A 216 -18.12 -1.46 12.40
CA ALA A 216 -17.88 -2.14 11.14
C ALA A 216 -16.81 -1.48 10.27
N TYR A 217 -16.17 -2.31 9.44
CA TYR A 217 -15.43 -1.85 8.26
C TYR A 217 -16.38 -1.73 7.08
N ALA A 218 -16.32 -0.61 6.36
CA ALA A 218 -17.09 -0.44 5.13
C ALA A 218 -16.56 -1.28 3.97
N GLY A 219 -15.29 -1.68 4.02
CA GLY A 219 -14.61 -2.28 2.89
C GLY A 219 -14.26 -1.25 1.82
N SER A 220 -13.53 -1.71 0.81
CA SER A 220 -13.15 -0.88 -0.32
C SER A 220 -14.34 -0.63 -1.25
N LEU A 221 -14.41 0.59 -1.79
CA LEU A 221 -15.42 0.96 -2.78
C LEU A 221 -15.26 0.16 -4.09
N VAL A 222 -14.02 -0.28 -4.37
CA VAL A 222 -13.64 -1.03 -5.56
C VAL A 222 -12.65 -2.13 -5.18
N ALA A 223 -12.79 -3.33 -5.78
CA ALA A 223 -11.81 -4.41 -5.64
C ALA A 223 -10.39 -3.93 -5.97
N GLN A 224 -9.44 -4.08 -5.06
CA GLN A 224 -8.07 -3.58 -5.28
C GLN A 224 -7.16 -4.59 -5.97
N ASN A 225 -7.46 -5.89 -5.88
CA ASN A 225 -6.66 -6.97 -6.46
C ASN A 225 -7.52 -8.22 -6.74
N GLU A 226 -6.90 -9.24 -7.36
CA GLU A 226 -7.56 -10.52 -7.72
C GLU A 226 -8.05 -11.33 -6.50
N GLY A 227 -7.52 -11.06 -5.31
CA GLY A 227 -7.98 -11.66 -4.05
C GLY A 227 -9.31 -11.08 -3.55
N GLU A 228 -9.60 -9.83 -3.92
CA GLU A 228 -10.86 -9.11 -3.64
C GLU A 228 -11.89 -9.33 -4.77
N ARG A 229 -11.88 -10.49 -5.40
CA ARG A 229 -12.82 -10.89 -6.47
C ARG A 229 -14.28 -11.05 -6.02
N ASP A 230 -14.57 -10.84 -4.74
CA ASP A 230 -15.95 -10.84 -4.28
C ASP A 230 -16.67 -9.62 -4.89
N SER A 231 -17.89 -9.82 -5.39
CA SER A 231 -18.68 -8.76 -6.00
C SER A 231 -19.20 -7.71 -5.00
N ALA A 232 -19.02 -7.95 -3.70
CA ALA A 232 -19.61 -7.14 -2.65
C ALA A 232 -18.68 -5.98 -2.23
N HIS A 233 -18.55 -4.98 -3.11
CA HIS A 233 -17.94 -3.68 -2.82
C HIS A 233 -19.00 -2.59 -2.78
N GLY A 234 -18.80 -1.56 -1.97
CA GLY A 234 -19.82 -0.52 -1.78
C GLY A 234 -19.63 0.31 -0.54
N VAL A 235 -20.74 0.59 0.15
CA VAL A 235 -20.79 1.49 1.31
C VAL A 235 -21.65 0.88 2.42
N LEU A 236 -21.48 1.37 3.65
CA LEU A 236 -22.41 1.09 4.74
C LEU A 236 -23.35 2.28 4.95
N LEU A 237 -24.65 2.00 5.01
CA LEU A 237 -25.69 2.96 5.36
C LEU A 237 -26.04 2.77 6.84
N TRP A 238 -25.61 3.70 7.68
CA TRP A 238 -25.85 3.68 9.10
C TRP A 238 -27.08 4.48 9.47
N ASP A 239 -27.93 3.92 10.32
CA ASP A 239 -29.03 4.63 10.96
C ASP A 239 -28.59 5.11 12.35
N VAL A 240 -28.63 6.42 12.59
CA VAL A 240 -28.11 7.05 13.82
C VAL A 240 -28.93 6.69 15.05
N ALA A 241 -30.25 6.52 14.89
CA ALA A 241 -31.16 6.27 16.00
C ALA A 241 -30.99 4.84 16.54
N THR A 242 -30.90 3.87 15.63
CA THR A 242 -30.72 2.45 15.95
C THR A 242 -29.26 2.05 16.12
N ARG A 243 -28.32 2.86 15.60
CA ARG A 243 -26.87 2.61 15.61
C ARG A 243 -26.48 1.32 14.90
N THR A 244 -27.24 0.99 13.86
CA THR A 244 -27.02 -0.20 13.03
C THR A 244 -26.73 0.23 11.60
N ALA A 245 -26.09 -0.65 10.83
CA ALA A 245 -25.78 -0.39 9.43
C ALA A 245 -26.31 -1.51 8.54
N VAL A 246 -26.60 -1.14 7.29
CA VAL A 246 -26.86 -2.08 6.21
C VAL A 246 -25.84 -1.86 5.10
N PHE A 247 -25.34 -2.94 4.52
CA PHE A 247 -24.44 -2.88 3.38
C PHE A 247 -25.22 -2.56 2.10
N ALA A 248 -24.78 -1.52 1.41
CA ALA A 248 -25.34 -1.10 0.13
C ALA A 248 -24.28 -1.27 -0.97
N PRO A 249 -24.41 -2.28 -1.84
CA PRO A 249 -23.44 -2.52 -2.90
C PRO A 249 -23.45 -1.38 -3.92
N VAL A 250 -22.27 -0.96 -4.36
CA VAL A 250 -22.12 -0.04 -5.49
C VAL A 250 -21.75 -0.86 -6.71
N TRP A 251 -22.58 -0.79 -7.74
CA TRP A 251 -22.35 -1.56 -8.94
C TRP A 251 -21.04 -1.15 -9.62
N ASN A 252 -20.26 -2.13 -10.04
CA ASN A 252 -19.04 -1.92 -10.80
C ASN A 252 -19.10 -2.74 -12.10
N ASP A 253 -19.02 -2.03 -13.23
CA ASP A 253 -18.96 -2.66 -14.56
C ASP A 253 -17.60 -3.30 -14.85
N TYR A 254 -16.63 -3.14 -13.95
CA TYR A 254 -15.32 -3.76 -13.97
C TYR A 254 -15.22 -4.81 -12.85
N ALA A 255 -14.66 -5.99 -13.15
CA ALA A 255 -14.33 -6.94 -12.09
C ALA A 255 -13.08 -7.77 -12.38
N TYR A 256 -12.57 -8.36 -11.30
CA TYR A 256 -11.62 -9.47 -11.36
C TYR A 256 -12.39 -10.79 -11.40
N VAL A 257 -12.12 -11.60 -12.42
CA VAL A 257 -12.74 -12.93 -12.58
C VAL A 257 -11.64 -13.98 -12.46
N LEU A 258 -11.84 -14.99 -11.62
CA LEU A 258 -10.98 -16.18 -11.61
C LEU A 258 -11.72 -17.34 -12.26
N CYS A 259 -11.21 -17.85 -13.37
CA CYS A 259 -11.73 -19.04 -14.03
C CYS A 259 -10.82 -20.22 -13.69
N THR A 260 -11.30 -21.22 -12.96
CA THR A 260 -10.54 -22.46 -12.75
C THR A 260 -11.06 -23.53 -13.69
N VAL A 261 -10.17 -24.18 -14.46
CA VAL A 261 -10.54 -25.28 -15.36
C VAL A 261 -9.93 -26.59 -14.85
N GLN A 262 -10.76 -27.62 -14.68
CA GLN A 262 -10.37 -28.97 -14.26
C GLN A 262 -10.55 -30.00 -15.40
N SER A 263 -9.93 -31.18 -15.27
CA SER A 263 -9.94 -32.24 -16.28
C SER A 263 -11.33 -32.77 -16.62
N ASP A 264 -12.23 -32.76 -15.62
CA ASP A 264 -13.56 -33.37 -15.70
C ASP A 264 -14.61 -32.39 -16.22
N ASP A 265 -14.23 -31.13 -16.45
CA ASP A 265 -15.04 -30.12 -17.12
C ASP A 265 -15.04 -30.39 -18.64
N HIS A 266 -15.60 -31.54 -19.07
CA HIS A 266 -15.78 -31.97 -20.47
C HIS A 266 -15.09 -31.09 -21.52
N VAL A 267 -13.76 -31.19 -21.60
CA VAL A 267 -12.93 -30.43 -22.55
C VAL A 267 -13.11 -30.97 -23.98
N ASP A 268 -13.81 -32.10 -24.14
CA ASP A 268 -14.09 -32.78 -25.41
C ASP A 268 -15.22 -32.14 -26.25
N LEU A 269 -15.74 -30.96 -25.88
CA LEU A 269 -16.74 -30.22 -26.68
C LEU A 269 -16.37 -28.75 -26.92
N TRP A 270 -15.09 -28.44 -27.05
CA TRP A 270 -14.68 -27.10 -27.47
C TRP A 270 -14.62 -26.97 -29.00
N ASP A 271 -15.78 -26.80 -29.62
CA ASP A 271 -15.92 -26.45 -31.04
C ASP A 271 -16.08 -24.94 -31.28
N GLY A 272 -15.96 -24.14 -30.22
CA GLY A 272 -16.23 -22.70 -30.23
C GLY A 272 -17.66 -22.29 -29.86
N THR A 273 -18.55 -23.24 -29.49
CA THR A 273 -19.95 -22.93 -29.14
C THR A 273 -20.34 -23.21 -27.68
N ARG A 274 -19.63 -24.08 -26.94
CA ARG A 274 -19.98 -24.45 -25.56
C ARG A 274 -18.84 -24.21 -24.57
N MET A 275 -19.00 -23.23 -23.69
CA MET A 275 -18.08 -23.00 -22.56
C MET A 275 -18.35 -23.97 -21.40
N PRO A 276 -17.34 -24.27 -20.55
CA PRO A 276 -17.53 -25.03 -19.33
C PRO A 276 -18.69 -24.44 -18.51
N THR A 277 -19.59 -25.30 -18.05
CA THR A 277 -20.79 -24.96 -17.29
C THR A 277 -20.42 -24.57 -15.86
N HIS A 278 -19.81 -23.41 -15.67
CA HIS A 278 -19.66 -22.83 -14.35
C HIS A 278 -20.85 -21.91 -14.05
N ASP A 279 -21.38 -22.02 -12.83
CA ASP A 279 -22.63 -21.41 -12.34
C ASP A 279 -22.74 -19.88 -12.53
N TRP A 280 -21.62 -19.19 -12.78
CA TRP A 280 -21.55 -17.74 -13.00
C TRP A 280 -21.61 -17.33 -14.49
N ILE A 281 -21.30 -18.23 -15.44
CA ILE A 281 -21.47 -17.99 -16.89
C ILE A 281 -22.96 -18.00 -17.28
N GLN A 282 -23.77 -18.81 -16.59
CA GLN A 282 -25.21 -18.94 -16.86
C GLN A 282 -26.06 -17.80 -16.28
N LYS A 283 -25.59 -17.10 -15.24
CA LYS A 283 -26.38 -16.07 -14.53
C LYS A 283 -26.34 -14.67 -15.18
N GLY A 284 -25.70 -14.52 -16.34
CA GLY A 284 -25.84 -13.32 -17.18
C GLY A 284 -25.33 -12.00 -16.58
N ARG A 285 -24.61 -12.01 -15.46
CA ARG A 285 -24.02 -10.82 -14.84
C ARG A 285 -22.51 -10.79 -15.05
N MET A 286 -22.08 -10.75 -16.31
CA MET A 286 -20.68 -10.41 -16.56
C MET A 286 -20.50 -8.89 -16.49
N PRO A 287 -19.44 -8.41 -15.82
CA PRO A 287 -19.07 -7.01 -15.91
C PRO A 287 -18.73 -6.66 -17.36
N VAL A 288 -19.12 -5.47 -17.80
CA VAL A 288 -18.96 -5.01 -19.20
C VAL A 288 -17.48 -4.91 -19.58
N TYR A 289 -16.62 -4.65 -18.60
CA TYR A 289 -15.17 -4.52 -18.71
C TYR A 289 -14.49 -5.36 -17.62
N GLY A 290 -13.24 -5.78 -17.77
CA GLY A 290 -12.60 -6.49 -16.64
C GLY A 290 -11.28 -7.18 -16.90
N ARG A 291 -10.73 -7.77 -15.83
CA ARG A 291 -9.56 -8.64 -15.88
C ARG A 291 -9.94 -10.04 -15.45
N CYS A 292 -9.85 -10.99 -16.37
CA CYS A 292 -10.03 -12.40 -16.10
C CYS A 292 -8.67 -13.08 -15.95
N SER A 293 -8.43 -13.64 -14.78
CA SER A 293 -7.35 -14.59 -14.53
C SER A 293 -7.87 -16.02 -14.74
N LEU A 294 -7.34 -16.71 -15.74
CA LEU A 294 -7.66 -18.08 -16.08
C LEU A 294 -6.64 -19.02 -15.43
N VAL A 295 -7.03 -19.72 -14.36
CA VAL A 295 -6.26 -20.77 -13.70
C VAL A 295 -6.51 -22.10 -14.42
N VAL A 296 -5.48 -22.58 -15.11
CA VAL A 296 -5.54 -23.89 -15.78
C VAL A 296 -4.81 -24.90 -14.91
N ARG A 297 -5.57 -25.85 -14.33
CA ARG A 297 -5.03 -26.90 -13.45
C ARG A 297 -4.51 -28.10 -14.23
N ASP A 298 -5.13 -28.40 -15.37
CA ASP A 298 -4.71 -29.51 -16.23
C ASP A 298 -3.92 -29.00 -17.45
N ARG A 299 -2.67 -29.43 -17.58
CA ARG A 299 -1.79 -29.08 -18.71
C ARG A 299 -2.31 -29.56 -20.07
N ARG A 300 -3.27 -30.48 -20.10
CA ARG A 300 -3.93 -30.97 -21.33
C ARG A 300 -4.93 -29.96 -21.91
N VAL A 301 -5.40 -29.00 -21.10
CA VAL A 301 -6.32 -27.95 -21.56
C VAL A 301 -5.54 -26.93 -22.41
N PRO A 302 -5.97 -26.66 -23.65
CA PRO A 302 -5.34 -25.63 -24.49
C PRO A 302 -5.69 -24.23 -23.97
N ALA A 303 -4.91 -23.75 -22.99
CA ALA A 303 -5.14 -22.47 -22.31
C ALA A 303 -5.18 -21.27 -23.26
N ASP A 304 -4.41 -21.31 -24.36
CA ASP A 304 -4.42 -20.25 -25.36
C ASP A 304 -5.69 -20.23 -26.22
N ASP A 305 -6.25 -21.39 -26.56
CA ASP A 305 -7.51 -21.48 -27.30
C ASP A 305 -8.69 -20.99 -26.45
N LEU A 306 -8.68 -21.32 -25.15
CA LEU A 306 -9.64 -20.83 -24.17
C LEU A 306 -9.53 -19.30 -24.00
N ARG A 307 -8.30 -18.77 -23.93
CA ARG A 307 -8.03 -17.33 -23.91
C ARG A 307 -8.57 -16.64 -25.16
N VAL A 308 -8.39 -17.24 -26.34
CA VAL A 308 -8.89 -16.69 -27.62
C VAL A 308 -10.40 -16.65 -27.64
N ALA A 309 -11.12 -17.71 -27.25
CA ALA A 309 -12.58 -17.65 -27.27
C ALA A 309 -13.17 -16.76 -26.17
N LEU A 310 -12.55 -16.68 -24.99
CA LEU A 310 -12.96 -15.72 -23.96
C LEU A 310 -12.86 -14.29 -24.49
N ARG A 311 -11.79 -13.95 -25.23
CA ARG A 311 -11.66 -12.65 -25.89
C ARG A 311 -12.65 -12.46 -27.04
N ARG A 312 -12.99 -13.50 -27.79
CA ARG A 312 -14.03 -13.41 -28.85
C ARG A 312 -15.43 -13.18 -28.26
N ARG A 313 -15.75 -13.84 -27.15
CA ARG A 313 -17.05 -13.72 -26.48
C ARG A 313 -17.16 -12.44 -25.66
N PHE A 314 -16.07 -12.01 -25.03
CA PHE A 314 -15.97 -10.84 -24.17
C PHE A 314 -14.81 -9.94 -24.63
N PRO A 315 -15.01 -9.17 -25.72
CA PRO A 315 -13.95 -8.37 -26.34
C PRO A 315 -13.35 -7.31 -25.43
N ASN A 316 -14.11 -6.86 -24.43
CA ASN A 316 -13.75 -5.81 -23.49
C ASN A 316 -13.03 -6.34 -22.23
N MET A 317 -12.70 -7.64 -22.19
CA MET A 317 -12.06 -8.27 -21.04
C MET A 317 -10.61 -8.65 -21.34
N SER A 318 -9.69 -8.20 -20.48
CA SER A 318 -8.30 -8.67 -20.55
C SER A 318 -8.20 -10.04 -19.89
N VAL A 319 -7.65 -11.02 -20.61
CA VAL A 319 -7.49 -12.40 -20.11
C VAL A 319 -6.02 -12.70 -19.90
N LYS A 320 -5.66 -13.10 -18.67
CA LYS A 320 -4.34 -13.55 -18.23
C LYS A 320 -4.42 -15.03 -17.86
N ILE A 321 -3.42 -15.82 -18.19
CA ILE A 321 -3.34 -17.24 -17.80
C ILE A 321 -2.47 -17.37 -16.55
N LEU A 322 -2.98 -18.07 -15.55
CA LEU A 322 -2.28 -18.53 -14.35
C LEU A 322 -2.16 -20.05 -14.47
N ARG A 323 -0.95 -20.60 -14.31
CA ARG A 323 -0.74 -22.05 -14.28
C ARG A 323 -0.71 -22.49 -12.82
N ASP A 324 -1.54 -23.47 -12.46
CA ASP A 324 -1.59 -24.01 -11.10
C ASP A 324 -0.44 -25.00 -10.94
N GLU A 325 0.61 -24.63 -10.20
CA GLU A 325 1.62 -25.58 -9.73
C GLU A 325 1.13 -26.15 -8.39
N ALA A 326 0.36 -27.23 -8.45
CA ALA A 326 -0.15 -27.89 -7.25
C ALA A 326 1.03 -28.38 -6.36
N THR A 327 1.27 -27.68 -5.25
CA THR A 327 2.05 -28.21 -4.12
C THR A 327 1.09 -28.74 -3.07
N GLU A 328 1.04 -30.06 -2.93
CA GLU A 328 0.55 -30.74 -1.74
C GLU A 328 1.32 -30.22 -0.51
N ILE A 329 0.62 -29.51 0.38
CA ILE A 329 1.12 -29.16 1.70
C ILE A 329 0.73 -30.31 2.62
N ARG A 330 1.73 -31.08 3.07
CA ARG A 330 1.57 -31.91 4.26
C ARG A 330 1.60 -30.99 5.50
N PRO A 331 0.70 -31.17 6.46
CA PRO A 331 0.75 -30.44 7.71
C PRO A 331 1.83 -31.08 8.59
N ASP A 332 2.87 -30.33 8.93
CA ASP A 332 3.61 -30.57 10.18
C ASP A 332 4.33 -29.29 10.66
N ASP A 333 3.78 -28.76 11.74
CA ASP A 333 4.35 -28.10 12.92
C ASP A 333 5.35 -26.92 12.87
N SER A 334 4.87 -25.84 13.51
CA SER A 334 5.56 -24.79 14.30
C SER A 334 6.30 -23.65 13.56
N ILE A 335 5.55 -22.59 13.24
CA ILE A 335 6.08 -21.28 12.78
C ILE A 335 5.79 -20.13 13.79
N ASP A 336 5.24 -20.43 14.97
CA ASP A 336 4.83 -19.38 15.94
C ASP A 336 5.85 -19.07 17.06
N SER A 337 7.07 -19.62 17.04
CA SER A 337 8.03 -19.43 18.15
C SER A 337 9.28 -18.59 17.86
N LEU A 338 9.46 -18.05 16.64
CA LEU A 338 10.69 -17.30 16.29
C LEU A 338 10.55 -15.77 16.36
N THR A 339 9.38 -15.23 16.69
CA THR A 339 9.14 -13.77 16.72
C THR A 339 9.32 -13.11 18.07
N ASN A 340 9.61 -13.85 19.15
CA ASN A 340 9.51 -13.32 20.52
C ASN A 340 10.78 -13.41 21.38
N THR A 341 12.00 -13.39 20.82
CA THR A 341 13.19 -13.31 21.67
C THR A 341 14.34 -12.56 21.01
N ALA A 342 14.43 -11.26 21.30
CA ALA A 342 15.70 -10.52 21.27
C ALA A 342 15.56 -9.22 22.05
N MET A 343 15.71 -9.30 23.38
CA MET A 343 16.16 -8.18 24.20
C MET A 343 17.50 -8.57 24.82
N THR A 344 18.35 -7.56 24.99
CA THR A 344 19.67 -7.54 25.64
C THR A 344 20.87 -8.01 24.80
N ASP A 345 21.63 -7.05 24.25
CA ASP A 345 22.98 -6.76 24.76
C ASP A 345 23.45 -5.39 24.27
N GLY A 346 24.02 -4.61 25.19
CA GLY A 346 24.48 -3.25 24.96
C GLY A 346 25.93 -3.23 24.48
N SER A 347 26.17 -2.50 23.39
CA SER A 347 27.40 -1.72 23.25
C SER A 347 27.21 -0.62 22.21
N THR A 348 26.65 0.51 22.63
CA THR A 348 26.69 1.75 21.89
C THR A 348 28.13 2.25 21.85
N ARG A 349 28.76 2.22 20.67
CA ARG A 349 29.88 3.10 20.35
C ARG A 349 29.36 4.20 19.44
N THR A 350 29.25 5.39 19.98
CA THR A 350 28.95 6.62 19.27
C THR A 350 30.08 6.91 18.27
N VAL A 351 29.74 6.92 16.99
CA VAL A 351 30.61 7.50 15.95
C VAL A 351 30.17 8.93 15.77
N ASP A 352 31.13 9.84 15.87
CA ASP A 352 30.93 11.28 15.85
C ASP A 352 30.61 11.76 14.41
N ALA A 353 29.33 11.68 14.04
CA ALA A 353 28.81 12.21 12.77
C ALA A 353 29.11 13.70 12.59
N GLU A 354 29.37 14.42 13.69
CA GLU A 354 29.74 15.83 13.73
C GLU A 354 31.09 16.07 13.05
N ALA A 355 32.08 15.17 13.25
CA ALA A 355 33.41 15.28 12.67
C ALA A 355 33.42 15.11 11.14
N ILE A 356 32.56 14.25 10.61
CA ILE A 356 32.48 13.93 9.16
C ILE A 356 31.78 15.05 8.40
N LEU A 357 30.67 15.57 8.94
CA LEU A 357 29.97 16.72 8.37
C LEU A 357 30.85 17.97 8.41
N HIS A 358 31.62 18.16 9.50
CA HIS A 358 32.57 19.26 9.62
C HIS A 358 33.69 19.19 8.57
N ALA A 359 34.27 18.01 8.30
CA ALA A 359 35.29 17.82 7.28
C ALA A 359 34.77 18.14 5.86
N TYR A 360 33.54 17.72 5.54
CA TYR A 360 32.96 17.95 4.22
C TYR A 360 32.58 19.42 3.97
N TRP A 361 32.09 20.13 5.00
CA TRP A 361 31.59 21.50 4.86
C TRP A 361 32.70 22.56 5.00
N SER A 362 33.72 22.28 5.82
CA SER A 362 34.88 23.17 5.97
C SER A 362 35.71 23.30 4.69
N GLU A 363 35.71 22.29 3.82
CA GLU A 363 36.36 22.33 2.51
C GLU A 363 35.53 23.03 1.42
N ASN A 364 34.20 23.12 1.56
CA ASN A 364 33.31 23.47 0.43
C ASN A 364 32.47 24.73 0.59
N VAL A 365 32.40 25.36 1.78
CA VAL A 365 31.54 26.55 2.00
C VAL A 365 32.29 27.68 2.68
N THR A 366 32.94 28.52 1.85
CA THR A 366 33.42 29.85 2.24
C THR A 366 32.29 30.87 2.03
N GLN A 367 31.43 31.03 3.03
CA GLN A 367 30.90 32.32 3.51
C GLN A 367 29.74 32.10 4.49
N GLN A 368 29.95 32.57 5.71
CA GLN A 368 29.01 32.59 6.81
C GLN A 368 27.95 33.66 6.60
N ILE A 369 26.66 33.31 6.67
CA ILE A 369 25.66 33.88 7.59
C ILE A 369 24.59 32.78 7.80
N GLY A 370 24.45 32.24 9.01
CA GLY A 370 23.36 31.29 9.37
C GLY A 370 23.76 29.85 9.69
N TYR A 371 25.03 29.45 9.48
CA TYR A 371 25.48 28.07 9.75
C TYR A 371 25.37 27.67 11.23
N ALA A 372 25.68 28.58 12.17
CA ALA A 372 25.63 28.27 13.60
C ALA A 372 24.20 28.07 14.11
N THR A 373 23.27 28.94 13.69
CA THR A 373 21.84 28.85 14.02
C THR A 373 21.18 27.62 13.40
N TRP A 374 21.43 27.36 12.12
CA TRP A 374 20.94 26.16 11.43
C TRP A 374 21.54 24.87 12.01
N ARG A 375 22.82 24.89 12.42
CA ARG A 375 23.51 23.77 13.10
C ARG A 375 22.81 23.43 14.41
N GLU A 376 22.48 24.42 15.24
CA GLU A 376 21.77 24.18 16.50
C GLU A 376 20.36 23.64 16.27
N GLU A 377 19.62 24.18 15.30
CA GLU A 377 18.28 23.69 14.94
C GLU A 377 18.29 22.25 14.43
N MET A 378 19.23 21.91 13.54
CA MET A 378 19.35 20.55 12.99
C MET A 378 19.88 19.53 13.99
N LEU A 379 20.80 19.92 14.87
CA LEU A 379 21.27 19.05 15.96
C LEU A 379 20.16 18.80 16.98
N GLN A 380 19.32 19.80 17.26
CA GLN A 380 18.13 19.64 18.09
C GLN A 380 17.14 18.67 17.43
N HIS A 381 16.83 18.88 16.15
CA HIS A 381 15.93 18.01 15.37
C HIS A 381 16.45 16.58 15.30
N TRP A 382 17.75 16.39 15.06
CA TRP A 382 18.38 15.08 14.98
C TRP A 382 18.34 14.35 16.33
N LYS A 383 18.63 15.04 17.45
CA LYS A 383 18.47 14.47 18.79
C LYS A 383 17.03 14.05 19.04
N THR A 384 16.05 14.90 18.73
CA THR A 384 14.62 14.59 18.90
C THR A 384 14.18 13.40 18.05
N VAL A 385 14.61 13.33 16.78
CA VAL A 385 14.29 12.20 15.89
C VAL A 385 14.95 10.91 16.39
N THR A 386 16.23 10.95 16.78
CA THR A 386 16.96 9.77 17.24
C THR A 386 16.41 9.23 18.56
N GLU A 387 16.06 10.12 19.49
CA GLU A 387 15.38 9.78 20.76
C GLU A 387 13.96 9.25 20.51
N SER A 388 13.22 9.80 19.54
CA SER A 388 11.87 9.33 19.17
C SER A 388 11.87 7.94 18.51
N ILE A 389 12.95 7.60 17.79
CA ILE A 389 13.16 6.27 17.19
C ILE A 389 13.48 5.23 18.29
N HIS A 390 14.16 5.62 19.36
CA HIS A 390 14.46 4.71 20.48
C HIS A 390 13.25 4.42 21.37
N HIS A 391 12.18 5.23 21.30
CA HIS A 391 10.99 5.13 22.15
C HIS A 391 9.77 4.47 21.50
N ARG A 392 9.85 4.00 20.24
CA ARG A 392 8.73 3.33 19.57
C ARG A 392 9.03 1.84 19.38
N GLU A 393 8.51 1.03 20.30
CA GLU A 393 8.41 -0.43 20.17
C GLU A 393 7.38 -0.81 19.09
N GLU A 394 7.70 -0.57 17.84
CA GLU A 394 7.21 -1.39 16.73
C GLU A 394 8.43 -1.70 15.85
N SER A 395 8.64 -2.98 15.61
CA SER A 395 9.87 -3.57 15.08
C SER A 395 10.20 -3.07 13.66
N ALA A 396 10.82 -1.89 13.58
CA ALA A 396 11.64 -1.53 12.44
C ALA A 396 12.70 -2.62 12.29
N ARG A 397 12.56 -3.45 11.24
CA ARG A 397 13.42 -4.59 10.97
C ARG A 397 14.85 -4.09 10.77
N LEU A 398 15.67 -4.13 11.82
CA LEU A 398 17.07 -3.74 11.76
C LEU A 398 17.83 -4.83 10.97
N TRP A 399 18.20 -4.50 9.74
CA TRP A 399 19.08 -5.33 8.92
C TRP A 399 20.28 -4.53 8.40
N GLN A 400 21.41 -5.22 8.24
CA GLN A 400 22.67 -4.61 7.84
C GLN A 400 23.35 -5.45 6.76
N ILE A 401 23.78 -4.81 5.67
CA ILE A 401 24.63 -5.45 4.66
C ILE A 401 26.02 -5.66 5.29
N GLN A 402 26.54 -6.90 5.25
CA GLN A 402 27.85 -7.27 5.77
C GLN A 402 28.90 -7.45 4.68
N HIS A 403 28.50 -7.98 3.52
CA HIS A 403 29.44 -8.33 2.46
C HIS A 403 28.75 -8.33 1.11
N VAL A 404 29.37 -7.72 0.12
CA VAL A 404 28.89 -7.69 -1.27
C VAL A 404 30.00 -8.17 -2.18
N GLN A 405 29.71 -9.19 -2.98
CA GLN A 405 30.59 -9.69 -4.02
C GLN A 405 29.83 -9.69 -5.35
N ALA A 406 30.46 -9.26 -6.43
CA ALA A 406 29.89 -9.33 -7.76
C ALA A 406 30.98 -9.57 -8.80
N ALA A 407 30.66 -10.36 -9.83
CA ALA A 407 31.53 -10.63 -10.95
C ALA A 407 30.76 -10.44 -12.26
N ASN A 408 31.35 -9.67 -13.17
CA ASN A 408 30.81 -9.33 -14.49
C ASN A 408 29.44 -8.63 -14.46
N VAL A 409 29.09 -7.94 -13.37
CA VAL A 409 27.81 -7.22 -13.22
C VAL A 409 27.99 -5.78 -13.71
N PHE A 410 27.21 -5.36 -14.70
CA PHE A 410 27.36 -4.10 -15.43
C PHE A 410 28.78 -3.89 -15.98
N GLY A 411 29.42 -2.76 -15.66
CA GLY A 411 30.79 -2.46 -16.05
C GLY A 411 31.85 -3.15 -15.17
N TYR A 412 31.46 -3.71 -14.02
CA TYR A 412 32.38 -4.26 -13.04
C TYR A 412 32.84 -5.67 -13.44
N GLY A 413 34.16 -5.87 -13.53
CA GLY A 413 34.76 -7.19 -13.75
C GLY A 413 34.66 -8.05 -12.49
N GLU A 414 35.23 -7.56 -11.40
CA GLU A 414 35.05 -8.09 -10.05
C GLU A 414 34.82 -6.94 -9.08
N LEU A 415 34.00 -7.18 -8.07
CA LEU A 415 33.71 -6.29 -6.96
C LEU A 415 33.63 -7.14 -5.71
N ASP A 416 34.37 -6.78 -4.68
CA ASP A 416 34.36 -7.44 -3.39
C ASP A 416 34.48 -6.36 -2.31
N TRP A 417 33.45 -6.23 -1.49
CA TRP A 417 33.40 -5.20 -0.46
C TRP A 417 32.72 -5.70 0.81
N VAL A 418 33.50 -5.73 1.89
CA VAL A 418 33.03 -6.01 3.25
C VAL A 418 32.55 -4.71 3.89
N TRP A 419 31.34 -4.74 4.43
CA TRP A 419 30.65 -3.62 5.03
C TRP A 419 30.51 -3.89 6.53
N SER A 420 31.39 -3.30 7.34
CA SER A 420 31.46 -3.55 8.79
C SER A 420 30.89 -2.41 9.64
N GLN A 421 30.48 -1.30 9.02
CA GLN A 421 30.06 -0.09 9.73
C GLN A 421 28.58 0.21 9.50
N THR A 422 27.92 0.73 10.53
CA THR A 422 26.59 1.33 10.47
C THR A 422 26.74 2.85 10.43
N GLY A 423 25.98 3.53 9.58
CA GLY A 423 26.07 4.99 9.45
C GLY A 423 25.62 5.52 8.09
N VAL A 424 25.85 6.82 7.86
CA VAL A 424 25.62 7.47 6.58
C VAL A 424 26.89 7.39 5.74
N PHE A 425 26.78 6.88 4.52
CA PHE A 425 27.90 6.71 3.61
C PHE A 425 27.70 7.60 2.38
N VAL A 426 28.71 8.41 2.05
CA VAL A 426 28.71 9.25 0.86
C VAL A 426 29.61 8.61 -0.20
N LEU A 427 29.04 8.24 -1.34
CA LEU A 427 29.79 7.74 -2.49
C LEU A 427 30.27 8.92 -3.34
N THR A 428 31.56 9.23 -3.28
CA THR A 428 32.20 10.30 -4.07
C THR A 428 33.01 9.73 -5.23
N GLY A 429 33.32 10.58 -6.23
CA GLY A 429 34.07 10.18 -7.42
C GLY A 429 33.66 10.95 -8.68
N ALA A 430 34.45 10.85 -9.74
CA ALA A 430 34.17 11.55 -11.00
C ALA A 430 32.83 11.12 -11.65
N ASN A 431 32.29 11.96 -12.52
CA ASN A 431 31.12 11.58 -13.33
C ASN A 431 31.45 10.34 -14.16
N SER A 432 30.47 9.45 -14.30
CA SER A 432 30.63 8.16 -14.99
C SER A 432 31.61 7.17 -14.34
N ALA A 433 32.14 7.45 -13.14
CA ALA A 433 32.99 6.52 -12.39
C ALA A 433 32.24 5.29 -11.82
N GLY A 434 30.94 5.17 -12.07
CA GLY A 434 30.12 4.03 -11.64
C GLY A 434 29.38 4.20 -10.32
N LYS A 435 29.42 5.38 -9.67
CA LYS A 435 28.75 5.66 -8.38
C LYS A 435 27.28 5.21 -8.34
N SER A 436 26.48 5.63 -9.33
CA SER A 436 25.06 5.23 -9.44
C SER A 436 24.90 3.75 -9.85
N THR A 437 25.86 3.20 -10.58
CA THR A 437 25.88 1.78 -10.95
C THR A 437 26.14 0.90 -9.74
N LEU A 438 26.93 1.35 -8.77
CA LEU A 438 27.12 0.64 -7.51
C LEU A 438 25.80 0.51 -6.74
N VAL A 439 25.00 1.58 -6.70
CA VAL A 439 23.66 1.54 -6.10
C VAL A 439 22.77 0.55 -6.83
N ASP A 440 22.79 0.52 -8.17
CA ASP A 440 22.04 -0.49 -8.92
C ASP A 440 22.53 -1.91 -8.64
N VAL A 441 23.84 -2.15 -8.47
CA VAL A 441 24.35 -3.45 -8.07
C VAL A 441 23.72 -3.87 -6.74
N LEU A 442 23.69 -2.97 -5.75
CA LEU A 442 23.08 -3.26 -4.45
C LEU A 442 21.58 -3.56 -4.58
N THR A 443 20.80 -2.72 -5.26
CA THR A 443 19.36 -2.94 -5.41
C THR A 443 19.07 -4.20 -6.23
N LEU A 444 19.91 -4.50 -7.22
CA LEU A 444 19.80 -5.69 -8.05
C LEU A 444 20.06 -6.95 -7.24
N LEU A 445 21.08 -6.97 -6.38
CA LEU A 445 21.40 -8.12 -5.54
C LEU A 445 20.38 -8.33 -4.42
N LEU A 446 19.92 -7.26 -3.78
CA LEU A 446 18.91 -7.34 -2.71
C LEU A 446 17.52 -7.67 -3.26
N PHE A 447 17.04 -6.90 -4.24
CA PHE A 447 15.62 -6.91 -4.66
C PHE A 447 15.39 -7.46 -6.07
N GLY A 448 16.44 -7.82 -6.82
CA GLY A 448 16.31 -8.32 -8.19
C GLY A 448 15.88 -7.26 -9.20
N LYS A 449 16.05 -5.98 -8.86
CA LYS A 449 15.62 -4.81 -9.63
C LYS A 449 16.70 -3.72 -9.62
N CYS A 450 16.83 -2.98 -10.72
CA CYS A 450 17.74 -1.84 -10.81
C CYS A 450 17.01 -0.54 -10.48
N ALA A 451 17.64 0.35 -9.72
CA ALA A 451 17.07 1.62 -9.28
C ALA A 451 16.86 2.61 -10.43
N ARG A 452 17.70 2.58 -11.47
CA ARG A 452 17.60 3.46 -12.64
C ARG A 452 16.72 2.96 -13.80
N TRP A 453 16.33 1.68 -13.82
CA TRP A 453 15.67 1.05 -14.98
C TRP A 453 14.30 0.41 -14.66
N SER A 454 13.66 0.80 -13.58
CA SER A 454 12.40 0.23 -13.10
C SER A 454 11.16 0.78 -13.82
N HIS A 455 11.09 0.61 -15.15
CA HIS A 455 9.83 0.69 -15.92
C HIS A 455 9.31 -0.68 -16.34
N GLY A 456 9.37 -1.64 -15.41
CA GLY A 456 8.58 -2.86 -15.48
C GLY A 456 9.14 -3.98 -16.37
N VAL A 457 9.21 -5.16 -15.76
CA VAL A 457 9.14 -6.50 -16.38
C VAL A 457 10.43 -7.14 -16.90
N SER A 458 11.47 -6.42 -17.35
CA SER A 458 12.71 -7.07 -17.85
C SER A 458 14.01 -6.57 -17.21
N ILE A 459 14.93 -7.50 -16.95
CA ILE A 459 16.29 -7.20 -16.49
C ILE A 459 17.08 -6.68 -17.69
N PRO A 460 17.71 -5.49 -17.60
CA PRO A 460 18.48 -4.93 -18.70
C PRO A 460 19.56 -5.90 -19.18
N SER A 461 19.78 -5.95 -20.49
CA SER A 461 20.83 -6.79 -21.09
C SER A 461 22.23 -6.41 -20.61
N GLU A 462 22.38 -5.16 -20.18
CA GLU A 462 23.56 -4.47 -19.68
C GLU A 462 23.97 -4.94 -18.29
N VAL A 463 23.10 -5.68 -17.58
CA VAL A 463 23.45 -6.29 -16.29
C VAL A 463 24.60 -7.27 -16.42
N VAL A 464 24.71 -7.95 -17.56
CA VAL A 464 25.90 -8.78 -17.86
C VAL A 464 26.93 -7.90 -18.58
N ARG A 465 28.18 -7.92 -18.13
CA ARG A 465 29.25 -7.14 -18.75
C ARG A 465 29.38 -7.42 -20.26
N HIS A 466 29.73 -6.41 -21.04
CA HIS A 466 29.96 -6.57 -22.47
C HIS A 466 31.04 -7.64 -22.73
N GLY A 467 30.82 -8.54 -23.69
CA GLY A 467 31.70 -9.66 -23.99
C GLY A 467 31.59 -10.86 -23.05
N GLN A 468 30.74 -10.81 -22.02
CA GLN A 468 30.48 -11.92 -21.10
C GLN A 468 29.11 -12.56 -21.36
N SER A 469 28.98 -13.85 -21.04
CA SER A 469 27.72 -14.60 -21.13
C SER A 469 27.04 -14.78 -19.77
N ARG A 470 27.77 -14.55 -18.67
CA ARG A 470 27.31 -14.75 -17.30
C ARG A 470 27.82 -13.66 -16.37
N ALA A 471 26.98 -13.26 -15.41
CA ALA A 471 27.35 -12.46 -14.26
C ALA A 471 26.81 -13.10 -12.98
N THR A 472 27.45 -12.84 -11.84
CA THR A 472 27.05 -13.38 -10.54
C THR A 472 27.24 -12.33 -9.47
N GLY A 473 26.37 -12.29 -8.47
CA GLY A 473 26.66 -11.56 -7.25
C GLY A 473 26.08 -12.23 -6.02
N ARG A 474 26.69 -11.91 -4.88
CA ARG A 474 26.42 -12.46 -3.57
C ARG A 474 26.36 -11.29 -2.59
N VAL A 475 25.31 -11.22 -1.79
CA VAL A 475 25.19 -10.27 -0.69
C VAL A 475 24.88 -11.02 0.60
N VAL A 476 25.62 -10.69 1.66
CA VAL A 476 25.41 -11.19 3.02
C VAL A 476 24.76 -10.08 3.83
N VAL A 477 23.64 -10.39 4.46
CA VAL A 477 22.84 -9.45 5.26
C VAL A 477 22.61 -10.05 6.63
N GLN A 478 22.85 -9.27 7.68
CA GLN A 478 22.46 -9.61 9.04
C GLN A 478 21.04 -9.11 9.28
N VAL A 479 20.13 -9.97 9.74
CA VAL A 479 18.74 -9.60 10.07
C VAL A 479 18.38 -10.23 11.41
N GLY A 480 18.12 -9.42 12.45
CA GLY A 480 17.64 -9.93 13.74
C GLY A 480 18.50 -11.06 14.34
N GLY A 481 19.83 -10.99 14.22
CA GLY A 481 20.74 -12.03 14.72
C GLY A 481 21.02 -13.19 13.75
N HIS A 482 20.28 -13.30 12.66
CA HIS A 482 20.48 -14.33 11.63
C HIS A 482 21.28 -13.81 10.42
N GLN A 483 22.10 -14.68 9.83
CA GLN A 483 22.84 -14.38 8.60
C GLN A 483 22.09 -14.86 7.37
N LEU A 484 21.64 -13.92 6.55
CA LEU A 484 21.00 -14.15 5.26
C LEU A 484 22.03 -14.00 4.14
N VAL A 485 22.21 -15.03 3.31
CA VAL A 485 23.10 -14.98 2.13
C VAL A 485 22.25 -15.08 0.86
N ILE A 486 22.31 -14.07 0.03
CA ILE A 486 21.57 -13.98 -1.23
C ILE A 486 22.56 -14.04 -2.38
N THR A 487 22.41 -15.02 -3.26
CA THR A 487 23.23 -15.17 -4.47
C THR A 487 22.35 -15.06 -5.70
N ARG A 488 22.65 -14.14 -6.62
CA ARG A 488 21.95 -13.98 -7.89
C ARG A 488 22.89 -14.28 -9.06
N THR A 489 22.42 -15.07 -10.02
CA THR A 489 23.13 -15.39 -11.26
C THR A 489 22.36 -14.82 -12.44
N PHE A 490 23.07 -14.19 -13.37
CA PHE A 490 22.55 -13.60 -14.59
C PHE A 490 23.17 -14.28 -15.80
N VAL A 491 22.36 -14.80 -16.73
CA VAL A 491 22.83 -15.48 -17.94
C VAL A 491 22.24 -14.79 -19.17
N ARG A 492 23.11 -14.31 -20.05
CA ARG A 492 22.73 -13.66 -21.30
C ARG A 492 22.44 -14.74 -22.36
N HIS A 493 21.26 -14.67 -22.96
CA HIS A 493 20.91 -15.53 -24.08
C HIS A 493 21.74 -15.15 -25.33
N PRO A 494 22.40 -16.10 -26.01
CA PRO A 494 23.32 -15.80 -27.12
C PRO A 494 22.67 -15.03 -28.29
N SER A 495 21.41 -15.33 -28.62
CA SER A 495 20.74 -14.75 -29.79
C SER A 495 19.81 -13.58 -29.50
N THR A 496 19.15 -13.55 -28.34
CA THR A 496 18.12 -12.54 -28.03
C THR A 496 18.64 -11.44 -27.11
N LEU A 497 19.87 -11.60 -26.60
CA LEU A 497 20.51 -10.73 -25.60
C LEU A 497 19.72 -10.57 -24.29
N ARG A 498 18.60 -11.28 -24.13
CA ARG A 498 17.80 -11.30 -22.91
C ARG A 498 18.59 -11.95 -21.78
N VAL A 499 18.46 -11.38 -20.58
CA VAL A 499 19.13 -11.89 -19.38
C VAL A 499 18.13 -12.68 -18.54
N LYS A 500 18.42 -13.96 -18.34
CA LYS A 500 17.74 -14.77 -17.32
C LYS A 500 18.43 -14.53 -15.99
N MET A 501 17.64 -14.41 -14.92
CA MET A 501 18.16 -14.31 -13.56
C MET A 501 17.61 -15.40 -12.67
N ASP A 502 18.53 -16.09 -11.99
CA ASP A 502 18.25 -17.07 -10.95
C ASP A 502 18.70 -16.51 -9.59
N VAL A 503 18.02 -16.90 -8.51
CA VAL A 503 18.29 -16.47 -7.13
C VAL A 503 18.40 -17.69 -6.23
N HIS A 504 19.35 -17.64 -5.30
CA HIS A 504 19.58 -18.65 -4.27
C HIS A 504 19.74 -17.96 -2.92
N VAL A 505 19.07 -18.46 -1.89
CA VAL A 505 19.04 -17.85 -0.56
C VAL A 505 19.31 -18.91 0.51
N THR A 506 20.20 -18.58 1.44
CA THR A 506 20.40 -19.36 2.68
C THR A 506 20.23 -18.46 3.91
N VAL A 507 19.71 -19.04 4.99
CA VAL A 507 19.63 -18.42 6.33
C VAL A 507 20.42 -19.31 7.28
N ASP A 508 21.47 -18.77 7.89
CA ASP A 508 22.40 -19.51 8.76
C ASP A 508 22.91 -20.81 8.12
N GLY A 509 23.16 -20.76 6.81
CA GLY A 509 23.61 -21.92 6.02
C GLY A 509 22.50 -22.87 5.56
N VAL A 510 21.26 -22.71 6.04
CA VAL A 510 20.11 -23.52 5.61
C VAL A 510 19.48 -22.94 4.35
N ASN A 511 19.31 -23.76 3.31
CA ASN A 511 18.67 -23.33 2.07
C ASN A 511 17.19 -22.95 2.28
N ARG A 512 16.84 -21.73 1.86
CA ARG A 512 15.48 -21.16 1.89
C ARG A 512 15.03 -20.66 0.52
N THR A 513 15.69 -21.11 -0.54
CA THR A 513 15.30 -20.81 -1.92
C THR A 513 13.96 -21.49 -2.21
N GLY A 514 12.96 -20.69 -2.61
CA GLY A 514 11.68 -21.19 -3.07
C GLY A 514 11.79 -21.96 -4.38
N ARG A 515 10.74 -22.69 -4.76
CA ARG A 515 10.72 -23.45 -6.01
C ARG A 515 10.69 -22.51 -7.21
N GLU A 516 9.95 -21.42 -7.06
CA GLU A 516 9.96 -20.31 -8.00
C GLU A 516 10.75 -19.12 -7.46
N ARG A 517 11.30 -18.32 -8.39
CA ARG A 517 11.93 -17.03 -8.05
C ARG A 517 10.98 -16.12 -7.26
N ARG A 518 9.69 -16.11 -7.61
CA ARG A 518 8.69 -15.24 -6.98
C ARG A 518 8.54 -15.53 -5.49
N GLU A 519 8.50 -16.80 -5.09
CA GLU A 519 8.45 -17.22 -3.69
C GLU A 519 9.70 -16.77 -2.93
N THR A 520 10.86 -16.91 -3.57
CA THR A 520 12.14 -16.47 -2.99
C THR A 520 12.17 -14.95 -2.81
N ASP A 521 11.72 -14.18 -3.81
CA ASP A 521 11.65 -12.72 -3.72
C ASP A 521 10.61 -12.27 -2.67
N GLN A 522 9.47 -12.96 -2.52
CA GLN A 522 8.50 -12.70 -1.43
C GLN A 522 9.05 -13.03 -0.05
N PHE A 523 9.80 -14.12 0.09
CA PHE A 523 10.51 -14.46 1.32
C PHE A 523 11.49 -13.35 1.70
N LEU A 524 12.34 -12.91 0.76
CA LEU A 524 13.29 -11.82 0.97
C LEU A 524 12.60 -10.51 1.36
N GLN A 525 11.46 -10.19 0.73
CA GLN A 525 10.68 -8.98 1.03
C GLN A 525 10.18 -8.95 2.49
N ARG A 526 9.92 -10.10 3.12
CA ARG A 526 9.55 -10.17 4.54
C ARG A 526 10.69 -9.76 5.48
N PHE A 527 11.95 -9.88 5.06
CA PHE A 527 13.12 -9.50 5.87
C PHE A 527 13.62 -8.09 5.52
N LEU A 528 13.76 -7.82 4.22
CA LEU A 528 14.42 -6.61 3.71
C LEU A 528 13.46 -5.45 3.43
N GLY A 529 12.14 -5.71 3.37
CA GLY A 529 11.16 -4.75 2.87
C GLY A 529 11.13 -4.70 1.33
N THR A 530 10.45 -3.70 0.79
CA THR A 530 10.41 -3.46 -0.66
C THR A 530 11.64 -2.68 -1.12
N MET A 531 11.91 -2.72 -2.43
CA MET A 531 12.90 -1.85 -3.04
C MET A 531 12.57 -0.37 -2.82
N GLU A 532 11.28 -0.01 -2.84
CA GLU A 532 10.81 1.36 -2.61
C GLU A 532 11.18 1.81 -1.20
N ASP A 533 10.95 0.96 -0.19
CA ASP A 533 11.36 1.20 1.20
C ASP A 533 12.87 1.46 1.29
N PHE A 534 13.70 0.63 0.64
CA PHE A 534 15.15 0.80 0.64
C PHE A 534 15.60 2.09 -0.05
N THR A 535 15.04 2.41 -1.23
CA THR A 535 15.35 3.65 -1.94
C THR A 535 14.84 4.90 -1.25
N PHE A 536 13.90 4.76 -0.30
CA PHE A 536 13.32 5.88 0.42
C PHE A 536 13.97 6.11 1.79
N LEU A 537 14.31 5.02 2.49
CA LEU A 537 14.81 5.05 3.87
C LEU A 537 16.34 4.90 3.97
N SER A 538 16.97 4.18 3.04
CA SER A 538 18.36 3.74 3.16
C SER A 538 19.30 4.26 2.07
N CYS A 539 18.78 4.92 1.04
CA CYS A 539 19.57 5.39 -0.09
C CYS A 539 19.03 6.70 -0.68
N CYS A 540 19.89 7.71 -0.89
CA CYS A 540 19.53 8.92 -1.64
C CYS A 540 20.26 8.92 -2.98
N MET A 541 19.53 8.81 -4.10
CA MET A 541 20.10 8.81 -5.45
C MET A 541 20.08 10.21 -6.07
N GLN A 542 21.10 10.52 -6.88
CA GLN A 542 21.26 11.81 -7.56
C GLN A 542 20.23 12.09 -8.68
N VAL A 543 19.17 11.28 -8.83
CA VAL A 543 18.10 11.47 -9.81
C VAL A 543 16.74 11.55 -9.12
N ARG A 544 16.46 12.72 -8.54
CA ARG A 544 15.12 13.31 -8.39
C ARG A 544 15.15 14.86 -8.48
N GLN A 545 16.11 15.44 -9.22
CA GLN A 545 16.18 16.89 -9.48
C GLN A 545 15.55 17.34 -10.83
N ARG A 546 14.72 16.51 -11.49
CA ARG A 546 14.07 16.88 -12.76
C ARG A 546 12.55 16.75 -12.75
N GLY A 547 11.92 17.32 -11.72
CA GLY A 547 10.47 17.53 -11.67
C GLY A 547 10.04 19.00 -11.78
N PHE A 548 10.98 19.94 -11.96
CA PHE A 548 10.68 21.38 -11.86
C PHE A 548 11.16 22.23 -13.07
N CYS A 549 11.78 21.63 -14.09
CA CYS A 549 12.36 22.40 -15.21
C CYS A 549 11.82 22.07 -16.62
N ASP A 550 10.93 21.09 -16.80
CA ASP A 550 10.31 20.83 -18.13
C ASP A 550 8.82 21.25 -18.16
N MET A 551 8.52 22.40 -17.56
CA MET A 551 7.37 23.23 -17.99
C MET A 551 7.77 24.03 -19.24
N SER A 552 8.01 23.33 -20.35
CA SER A 552 8.05 23.96 -21.67
C SER A 552 7.50 23.04 -22.75
N GLN A 553 6.29 23.41 -23.19
CA GLN A 553 5.47 22.98 -24.33
C GLN A 553 4.68 21.68 -24.20
#